data_AF-A0A8J7H1B2-F1
#
_entry.id   AF-A0A8J7H1B2-F1
#
_cell.length_a   1.000
_cell.length_b   1.000
_cell.length_c   1.000
_cell.angle_alpha   90.00
_cell.angle_beta   90.00
_cell.angle_gamma   90.00
#
_symmetry.space_group_name_H-M   'P 1'
#
loop_
_entity.id
_entity.type
_entity.pdbx_description
1 polymer ?
#
loop_
_entity_poly.entity_id
_entity_poly.type
_entity_poly.pdbx_seq_one_letter_code
_entity_poly.pdbx_strand_id
1 'polypeptide(L)'
;MKNKFLYNFITCGFCGWCMECLWTGLDSIRKHKDRTLTCHTSVWMFPIYGMAACLTPICKKIKRKNAFYRGGVYALLIFLTEYTTGVILKKYKACPWDYSKAKLHYKGVIRLDYAPAWFLAGLFFEKILSK
;
A
#
# COMPACT_ATOMS: atom_id res chain seq x y z
N MET A 1 11.24 19.87 -11.47
CA MET A 1 10.60 18.54 -11.57
C MET A 1 11.05 17.54 -10.49
N LYS A 2 12.36 17.35 -10.23
CA LYS A 2 12.86 16.42 -9.20
C LYS A 2 12.32 16.69 -7.79
N ASN A 3 12.19 17.96 -7.40
CA ASN A 3 11.70 18.36 -6.07
C ASN A 3 10.23 17.94 -5.83
N LYS A 4 9.38 17.94 -6.87
CA LYS A 4 7.97 17.52 -6.75
C LYS A 4 7.83 16.00 -6.62
N PHE A 5 8.69 15.23 -7.28
CA PHE A 5 8.70 13.77 -7.13
C PHE A 5 9.16 13.35 -5.73
N LEU A 6 10.27 13.92 -5.24
CA LEU A 6 10.77 13.62 -3.90
C LEU A 6 9.76 14.02 -2.82
N TYR A 7 9.13 15.18 -2.95
CA TYR A 7 8.03 15.61 -2.08
C TYR A 7 6.89 14.57 -2.08
N ASN A 8 6.41 14.18 -3.26
CA ASN A 8 5.35 13.18 -3.39
C ASN A 8 5.76 11.82 -2.80
N PHE A 9 7.01 11.40 -2.97
CA PHE A 9 7.53 10.14 -2.43
C PHE A 9 7.50 10.16 -0.89
N ILE A 10 8.01 11.24 -0.30
CA ILE A 10 8.04 11.42 1.16
C ILE A 10 6.61 11.48 1.71
N THR A 11 5.73 12.27 1.10
CA THR A 11 4.32 12.36 1.52
C THR A 11 3.60 11.02 1.40
N CYS A 12 3.78 10.28 0.29
CA CYS A 12 3.16 8.97 0.13
C CYS A 12 3.72 7.96 1.13
N GLY A 13 5.03 7.98 1.39
CA GLY A 13 5.70 7.15 2.38
C GLY A 13 5.11 7.35 3.78
N PHE A 14 5.04 8.61 4.26
CA PHE A 14 4.45 8.92 5.56
C PHE A 14 2.95 8.58 5.63
N CYS A 15 2.17 8.95 4.61
CA CYS A 15 0.74 8.65 4.60
C CYS A 15 0.48 7.13 4.60
N GLY A 16 1.24 6.37 3.81
CA GLY A 16 1.16 4.91 3.79
C GLY A 16 1.53 4.29 5.13
N TRP A 17 2.60 4.79 5.74
CA TRP A 17 3.04 4.32 7.06
C TRP A 17 1.99 4.58 8.14
N CYS A 18 1.40 5.78 8.16
CA CYS A 18 0.29 6.09 9.07
C CYS A 18 -0.93 5.18 8.83
N MET A 19 -1.29 4.92 7.57
CA MET A 19 -2.38 4.00 7.24
C MET A 19 -2.10 2.58 7.73
N GLU A 20 -0.86 2.10 7.59
CA GLU A 20 -0.46 0.78 8.09
C GLU A 20 -0.47 0.69 9.62
N CYS A 21 0.01 1.73 10.32
CA CYS A 21 -0.06 1.79 11.77
C CYS A 21 -1.51 1.76 12.26
N LEU A 22 -2.40 2.51 11.61
CA LEU A 22 -3.83 2.47 11.90
C LEU A 22 -4.44 1.09 11.61
N TRP A 23 -4.09 0.48 10.47
CA TRP A 23 -4.62 -0.81 10.08
C TRP A 23 -4.20 -1.93 11.06
N THR A 24 -2.91 -2.00 11.39
CA THR A 24 -2.37 -3.01 12.31
C THR A 24 -2.81 -2.79 13.75
N GLY A 25 -2.90 -1.53 14.20
CA GLY A 25 -3.48 -1.19 15.49
C GLY A 25 -4.95 -1.61 15.59
N LEU A 26 -5.78 -1.32 14.58
CA LEU A 26 -7.19 -1.75 14.58
C LEU A 26 -7.33 -3.28 14.51
N ASP A 27 -6.46 -3.95 13.76
CA ASP A 27 -6.44 -5.43 13.68
C ASP A 27 -6.02 -6.08 15.00
N SER A 28 -5.20 -5.40 15.83
CA SER A 28 -4.78 -5.91 17.15
C SER A 28 -5.94 -6.02 18.14
N ILE A 29 -6.89 -5.06 18.13
CA ILE A 29 -8.15 -5.19 18.87
C ILE A 29 -8.91 -6.44 18.41
N ARG A 30 -9.04 -6.62 17.10
CA ARG A 30 -9.89 -7.67 16.52
C ARG A 30 -9.33 -9.07 16.77
N LYS A 31 -8.03 -9.26 16.65
CA LYS A 31 -7.38 -10.58 16.74
C LYS A 31 -6.85 -10.92 18.13
N HIS A 32 -6.33 -9.94 18.85
CA HIS A 32 -5.60 -10.16 20.10
C HIS A 32 -6.33 -9.59 21.33
N LYS A 33 -7.49 -8.93 21.14
CA LYS A 33 -8.22 -8.18 22.20
C LYS A 33 -7.31 -7.18 22.93
N ASP A 34 -6.24 -6.74 22.28
CA ASP A 34 -5.34 -5.74 22.84
C ASP A 34 -6.03 -4.38 22.80
N ARG A 35 -6.37 -3.85 23.98
CA ARG A 35 -7.00 -2.53 24.11
C ARG A 35 -6.01 -1.38 24.01
N THR A 36 -4.70 -1.67 24.02
CA THR A 36 -3.64 -0.67 23.88
C THR A 36 -3.39 -0.26 22.43
N LEU A 37 -4.04 -0.92 21.46
CA LEU A 37 -3.95 -0.59 20.03
C LEU A 37 -2.51 -0.67 19.49
N THR A 38 -1.72 -1.64 19.97
CA THR A 38 -0.32 -1.80 19.53
C THR A 38 -0.26 -1.96 18.01
N CYS A 39 0.48 -1.08 17.35
CA CYS A 39 0.72 -1.14 15.91
C CYS A 39 2.05 -1.82 15.61
N HIS A 40 2.10 -2.53 14.47
CA HIS A 40 3.31 -3.19 14.00
C HIS A 40 3.53 -2.85 12.54
N THR A 41 4.72 -2.37 12.22
CA THR A 41 5.11 -1.94 10.87
C THR A 41 6.61 -2.12 10.70
N SER A 42 7.10 -2.06 9.47
CA SER A 42 8.52 -2.18 9.13
C SER A 42 9.04 -0.93 8.44
N VAL A 43 10.31 -0.61 8.67
CA VAL A 43 11.01 0.48 7.96
C VAL A 43 10.98 0.28 6.44
N TRP A 44 10.94 -0.97 5.96
CA TRP A 44 10.82 -1.30 4.53
C TRP A 44 9.50 -0.85 3.91
N MET A 45 8.45 -0.65 4.71
CA MET A 45 7.15 -0.20 4.21
C MET A 45 7.18 1.25 3.76
N PHE A 46 8.03 2.08 4.36
CA PHE A 46 8.19 3.48 3.96
C PHE A 46 8.56 3.64 2.47
N PRO A 47 9.66 3.03 1.96
CA PRO A 47 9.98 3.14 0.54
C PRO A 47 8.96 2.45 -0.36
N ILE A 48 8.29 1.39 0.10
CA ILE A 48 7.23 0.72 -0.67
C ILE A 48 6.04 1.66 -0.89
N TYR A 49 5.54 2.29 0.17
CA TYR A 49 4.48 3.29 0.05
C TYR A 49 4.94 4.56 -0.68
N GLY A 50 6.20 4.96 -0.50
CA GLY A 50 6.78 6.08 -1.23
C GLY A 50 6.74 5.89 -2.75
N MET A 51 6.88 4.66 -3.24
CA MET A 51 6.75 4.35 -4.67
C MET A 51 5.37 4.66 -5.24
N ALA A 52 4.33 4.88 -4.43
CA ALA A 52 3.05 5.38 -4.91
C ALA A 52 3.19 6.72 -5.65
N ALA A 53 4.25 7.51 -5.39
CA ALA A 53 4.56 8.70 -6.17
C ALA A 53 4.75 8.42 -7.67
N CYS A 54 5.20 7.22 -8.05
CA CYS A 54 5.30 6.77 -9.44
C CYS A 54 3.94 6.62 -10.14
N LEU A 55 2.83 6.61 -9.39
CA LEU A 55 1.47 6.60 -9.95
C LEU A 55 1.09 7.96 -10.56
N THR A 56 1.78 9.06 -10.21
CA THR A 56 1.49 10.42 -10.69
C THR A 56 1.22 10.53 -12.21
N PRO A 57 2.08 10.03 -13.13
CA PRO A 57 1.81 10.07 -14.56
C PRO A 57 0.57 9.27 -14.97
N ILE A 58 0.33 8.12 -14.31
CA ILE A 58 -0.82 7.27 -14.57
C ILE A 58 -2.10 8.01 -14.16
N CYS A 59 -2.12 8.58 -12.95
CA CYS A 59 -3.23 9.39 -12.44
C CYS A 59 -3.63 10.50 -13.42
N LYS A 60 -2.64 11.23 -13.97
CA LYS A 60 -2.91 12.28 -14.97
C LYS A 60 -3.55 11.74 -16.24
N LYS A 61 -3.11 10.57 -16.73
CA LYS A 61 -3.62 9.96 -17.96
C LYS A 61 -5.05 9.44 -17.81
N ILE A 62 -5.40 8.90 -16.64
CA ILE A 62 -6.72 8.28 -16.40
C ILE A 62 -7.71 9.16 -15.64
N LYS A 63 -7.36 10.42 -15.32
CA LYS A 63 -8.17 11.36 -14.53
C LYS A 63 -9.61 11.55 -15.04
N ARG A 64 -9.84 11.43 -16.35
CA ARG A 64 -11.16 11.59 -16.99
C ARG A 64 -12.04 10.33 -16.97
N LYS A 65 -11.54 9.20 -16.45
CA LYS A 65 -12.27 7.94 -16.37
C LYS A 65 -13.01 7.79 -15.04
N ASN A 66 -14.02 6.93 -14.99
CA ASN A 66 -14.83 6.67 -13.80
C ASN A 66 -13.98 6.20 -12.62
N ALA A 67 -14.41 6.53 -11.39
CA ALA A 67 -13.70 6.17 -10.17
C ALA A 67 -13.47 4.65 -10.02
N PHE A 68 -14.43 3.82 -10.47
CA PHE A 68 -14.28 2.36 -10.50
C PHE A 68 -13.12 1.90 -11.38
N TYR A 69 -12.97 2.47 -12.58
CA TYR A 69 -11.85 2.13 -13.45
C TYR A 69 -10.51 2.56 -12.84
N ARG A 70 -10.46 3.78 -12.29
CA ARG A 70 -9.25 4.34 -11.68
C ARG A 70 -8.81 3.53 -10.47
N GLY A 71 -9.70 3.29 -9.51
CA GLY A 71 -9.39 2.49 -8.33
C GLY A 71 -9.01 1.05 -8.66
N GLY A 72 -9.63 0.44 -9.69
CA GLY A 72 -9.23 -0.88 -10.18
C GLY A 72 -7.80 -0.92 -10.72
N VAL A 73 -7.43 0.06 -11.56
CA VAL A 73 -6.05 0.20 -12.05
C VAL A 73 -5.07 0.44 -10.90
N TYR A 74 -5.41 1.29 -9.94
CA TYR A 74 -4.54 1.54 -8.79
C TYR A 74 -4.36 0.30 -7.92
N ALA A 75 -5.44 -0.44 -7.63
CA ALA A 75 -5.36 -1.69 -6.86
C ALA A 75 -4.46 -2.72 -7.55
N LEU A 76 -4.58 -2.88 -8.88
CA LEU A 76 -3.72 -3.77 -9.65
C LEU A 76 -2.24 -3.37 -9.57
N LEU A 77 -1.94 -2.08 -9.71
CA LEU A 77 -0.57 -1.58 -9.62
C LEU A 77 0.00 -1.76 -8.22
N ILE A 78 -0.79 -1.50 -7.17
CA ILE A 78 -0.38 -1.71 -5.78
C ILE A 78 -0.09 -3.19 -5.54
N PHE A 79 -0.95 -4.11 -6.00
CA PHE A 79 -0.69 -5.55 -5.90
C PHE A 79 0.57 -5.99 -6.64
N LEU A 80 0.83 -5.44 -7.83
CA LEU A 80 2.06 -5.73 -8.57
C LEU A 80 3.30 -5.24 -7.81
N THR A 81 3.23 -4.05 -7.21
CA THR A 81 4.32 -3.52 -6.38
C THR A 81 4.51 -4.36 -5.12
N GLU A 82 3.44 -4.71 -4.40
CA GLU A 82 3.48 -5.55 -3.21
C GLU A 82 4.06 -6.94 -3.54
N TYR A 83 3.64 -7.55 -4.65
CA TYR A 83 4.15 -8.84 -5.08
C TYR A 83 5.64 -8.79 -5.44
N THR A 84 6.04 -7.82 -6.27
CA THR A 84 7.44 -7.71 -6.72
C THR A 84 8.38 -7.39 -5.55
N THR A 85 8.02 -6.41 -4.71
CA THR A 85 8.80 -6.03 -3.53
C THR A 85 8.85 -7.17 -2.51
N GLY A 86 7.73 -7.83 -2.23
CA GLY A 86 7.68 -8.93 -1.28
C GLY A 86 8.46 -10.16 -1.75
N VAL A 87 8.43 -10.50 -3.05
CA VAL A 87 9.27 -11.59 -3.60
C VAL A 87 10.76 -11.25 -3.50
N ILE A 88 11.15 -10.01 -3.84
CA ILE A 88 12.53 -9.55 -3.71
C ILE A 88 12.98 -9.61 -2.25
N LEU A 89 12.22 -9.03 -1.33
CA LEU A 89 12.55 -9.01 0.09
C LEU A 89 12.57 -10.42 0.70
N LYS A 90 11.69 -11.32 0.25
CA LYS A 90 11.68 -12.73 0.70
C LYS A 90 12.96 -13.47 0.30
N LYS A 91 13.55 -13.16 -0.87
CA LYS A 91 14.86 -13.69 -1.27
C LYS A 91 15.97 -13.30 -0.29
N TYR A 92 15.88 -12.12 0.31
CA TYR A 92 16.82 -11.62 1.31
C TYR A 92 16.39 -11.89 2.76
N LYS A 93 15.33 -12.69 2.99
CA LYS A 93 14.74 -12.94 4.32
C LYS A 93 14.34 -11.65 5.07
N ALA A 94 14.03 -10.59 4.33
CA ALA A 94 13.70 -9.26 4.85
C ALA A 94 12.23 -8.87 4.59
N CYS A 95 11.40 -9.81 4.12
CA CYS A 95 9.99 -9.56 3.85
C CYS A 95 9.26 -9.27 5.18
N PRO A 96 8.68 -8.07 5.37
CA PRO A 96 8.13 -7.69 6.66
C PRO A 96 6.74 -8.26 6.93
N TRP A 97 6.13 -8.88 5.93
CA TRP A 97 4.85 -9.57 6.07
C TRP A 97 4.94 -11.01 5.56
N ASP A 98 4.10 -11.87 6.14
CA ASP A 98 3.86 -13.23 5.66
C ASP A 98 2.36 -13.53 5.72
N TYR A 99 1.75 -13.68 4.55
CA TYR A 99 0.33 -13.95 4.42
C TYR A 99 0.01 -15.43 4.20
N SER A 100 0.96 -16.35 4.41
CA SER A 100 0.77 -17.79 4.16
C SER A 100 -0.39 -18.42 4.96
N LYS A 101 -0.88 -17.75 6.01
CA LYS A 101 -2.03 -18.19 6.82
C LYS A 101 -3.38 -17.63 6.35
N ALA A 102 -3.41 -16.70 5.40
CA ALA A 102 -4.65 -16.08 4.91
C ALA A 102 -5.29 -16.93 3.80
N LYS A 103 -6.63 -17.06 3.79
CA LYS A 103 -7.33 -17.96 2.84
C LYS A 103 -7.16 -17.57 1.36
N LEU A 104 -7.11 -16.28 1.06
CA LEU A 104 -6.98 -15.74 -0.31
C LEU A 104 -5.58 -15.18 -0.57
N HIS A 105 -4.55 -15.84 -0.05
CA HIS A 105 -3.17 -15.47 -0.29
C HIS A 105 -2.66 -16.02 -1.63
N TYR A 106 -1.75 -15.29 -2.27
CA TYR A 106 -0.97 -15.81 -3.39
C TYR A 106 0.52 -15.78 -3.04
N LYS A 107 1.14 -16.97 -3.04
CA LYS A 107 2.55 -17.23 -2.64
C LYS A 107 2.95 -16.68 -1.26
N GLY A 108 1.97 -16.35 -0.42
CA GLY A 108 2.17 -15.75 0.91
C GLY A 108 2.64 -14.29 0.87
N VAL A 109 2.60 -13.65 -0.30
CA VAL A 109 3.13 -12.29 -0.50
C VAL A 109 2.02 -11.27 -0.71
N ILE A 110 0.96 -11.62 -1.44
CA ILE A 110 -0.20 -10.75 -1.60
C ILE A 110 -1.44 -11.43 -1.07
N ARG A 111 -2.44 -10.63 -0.68
CA ARG A 111 -3.77 -11.13 -0.32
C ARG A 111 -4.84 -10.48 -1.16
N LEU A 112 -5.58 -11.29 -1.90
CA LEU A 112 -6.61 -10.79 -2.81
C LEU A 112 -7.81 -10.21 -2.07
N ASP A 113 -8.02 -10.60 -0.81
CA ASP A 113 -9.06 -10.03 0.05
C ASP A 113 -8.82 -8.55 0.42
N TYR A 114 -7.60 -8.03 0.24
CA TYR A 114 -7.28 -6.62 0.40
C TYR A 114 -7.61 -5.77 -0.83
N ALA A 115 -8.15 -6.36 -1.91
CA ALA A 115 -8.50 -5.61 -3.11
C ALA A 115 -9.40 -4.38 -2.85
N PRO A 116 -10.44 -4.44 -1.99
CA PRO A 116 -11.23 -3.25 -1.66
C PRO A 116 -10.43 -2.19 -0.91
N ALA A 117 -9.53 -2.60 -0.01
CA ALA A 117 -8.68 -1.68 0.73
C ALA A 117 -7.68 -0.98 -0.20
N TRP A 118 -7.04 -1.73 -1.10
CA TRP A 118 -6.11 -1.17 -2.09
C TRP A 118 -6.78 -0.29 -3.13
N PHE A 119 -8.03 -0.58 -3.50
CA PHE A 119 -8.85 0.29 -4.33
C PHE A 119 -9.03 1.66 -3.69
N LEU A 120 -9.42 1.70 -2.41
CA LEU A 120 -9.62 2.94 -1.67
C LEU A 120 -8.30 3.68 -1.41
N ALA A 121 -7.24 2.96 -1.03
CA ALA A 121 -5.91 3.53 -0.86
C ALA A 121 -5.39 4.16 -2.16
N GLY A 122 -5.62 3.51 -3.30
CA GLY A 122 -5.27 4.03 -4.62
C GLY A 122 -5.95 5.36 -4.93
N LEU A 123 -7.26 5.46 -4.69
CA LEU A 123 -8.00 6.73 -4.86
C LEU A 123 -7.56 7.81 -3.87
N PHE A 124 -7.20 7.42 -2.65
CA PHE A 124 -6.65 8.33 -1.65
C PHE A 124 -5.30 8.91 -2.09
N PHE A 125 -4.37 8.06 -2.53
CA PHE A 125 -3.07 8.51 -3.07
C PHE A 125 -3.23 9.36 -4.32
N GLU A 126 -4.17 9.02 -5.22
CA GLU A 126 -4.48 9.87 -6.37
C GLU A 126 -4.87 11.29 -5.94
N LYS A 127 -5.68 11.44 -4.88
CA LYS A 127 -6.10 12.75 -4.36
C LYS A 127 -4.93 13.55 -3.79
N ILE A 128 -3.97 12.88 -3.15
CA ILE A 128 -2.72 13.50 -2.66
C ILE A 128 -1.87 13.98 -3.85
N LEU A 129 -1.70 13.14 -4.87
CA LEU A 129 -0.83 13.39 -6.01
C LEU A 129 -1.43 14.36 -7.04
N SER A 130 -2.75 14.56 -7.03
CA SER A 130 -3.48 15.44 -7.95
C SER A 130 -3.54 16.90 -7.48
N LYS A 131 -2.84 17.26 -6.40
CA LYS A 131 -2.56 18.65 -6.01
C LYS A 131 -1.52 19.30 -6.95
#